data_AF-A0A1F8A337-F1
#
_entry.id   AF-A0A1F8A337-F1
#
_cell.length_a   1.000
_cell.length_b   1.000
_cell.length_c   1.000
_cell.angle_alpha   90.00
_cell.angle_beta   90.00
_cell.angle_gamma   90.00
#
_symmetry.space_group_name_H-M   'P 1'
#
loop_
_entity.id
_entity.type
_entity.pdbx_description
1 polymer ?
#
loop_
_entity_poly.entity_id
_entity_poly.type
_entity_poly.pdbx_seq_one_letter_code
_entity_poly.pdbx_strand_id
1 'polypeptide(L)'
;MLHPELASDYLFPVLPGVLSDPNEEKRNPVLELVKMLMQVLSLSKTTSLENRLLRRELLAMFEVREFSKEGRFENPAASLKLPELTCSACCLIRDLDLCRDEDVLPDPGSDPSKAVTKPWRCPFCQTEYDRLAQEEILIGQVHGLIVGWQTQDLKCSKCGGLKVSEFMEHCSCSGKWVETMDRAEAEKKLRVLNSVAKFHGLKLLENVVEGVLEQI
;
A
#
# COMPACT_ATOMS: atom_id res chain seq x y z
N MET A 1 16.05 -16.08 21.35
CA MET A 1 14.77 -16.29 22.05
C MET A 1 14.24 -14.93 22.48
N LEU A 2 13.02 -14.59 22.10
CA LEU A 2 12.38 -13.34 22.53
C LEU A 2 12.01 -13.46 24.01
N HIS A 3 12.33 -12.44 24.81
CA HIS A 3 11.99 -12.45 26.23
C HIS A 3 10.47 -12.26 26.38
N PRO A 4 9.76 -13.12 27.14
CA PRO A 4 8.30 -13.03 27.30
C PRO A 4 7.83 -11.70 27.89
N GLU A 5 8.66 -11.09 28.73
CA GLU A 5 8.39 -9.80 29.38
C GLU A 5 8.37 -8.62 28.40
N LEU A 6 8.98 -8.77 27.22
CA LEU A 6 9.03 -7.76 26.15
C LEU A 6 8.10 -8.11 24.99
N ALA A 7 7.16 -9.05 25.17
CA ALA A 7 6.27 -9.49 24.10
C ALA A 7 5.47 -8.33 23.46
N SER A 8 5.11 -7.31 24.24
CA SER A 8 4.46 -6.09 23.75
C SER A 8 5.31 -5.30 22.75
N ASP A 9 6.63 -5.28 22.96
CA ASP A 9 7.56 -4.49 22.17
C ASP A 9 7.84 -5.12 20.79
N TYR A 10 7.47 -6.39 20.64
CA TYR A 10 7.61 -7.17 19.43
C TYR A 10 6.33 -7.20 18.58
N LEU A 11 5.24 -6.57 19.04
CA LEU A 11 4.01 -6.45 18.26
C LEU A 11 4.21 -5.48 17.10
N PHE A 12 3.80 -5.88 15.90
CA PHE A 12 3.84 -4.99 14.75
C PHE A 12 2.76 -3.92 14.89
N PRO A 13 3.06 -2.65 14.56
CA PRO A 13 2.09 -1.58 14.64
C PRO A 13 0.97 -1.78 13.61
N VAL A 14 -0.26 -1.46 14.00
CA VAL A 14 -1.39 -1.39 13.06
C VAL A 14 -1.30 -0.06 12.34
N LEU A 15 -1.00 -0.10 11.05
CA LEU A 15 -0.83 1.08 10.20
C LEU A 15 -1.75 1.00 8.96
N PRO A 16 -2.15 2.16 8.40
CA PRO A 16 -2.94 2.21 7.19
C PRO A 16 -2.17 1.64 5.99
N GLY A 17 -2.87 0.92 5.13
CA GLY A 17 -2.30 0.33 3.92
C GLY A 17 -1.55 -0.99 4.13
N VAL A 18 -1.55 -1.54 5.35
CA VAL A 18 -1.06 -2.91 5.61
C VAL A 18 -2.13 -3.90 5.13
N LEU A 19 -1.80 -4.67 4.08
CA LEU A 19 -2.75 -5.60 3.44
C LEU A 19 -2.74 -7.02 4.03
N SER A 20 -1.66 -7.37 4.73
CA SER A 20 -1.46 -8.65 5.40
C SER A 20 -0.97 -8.34 6.80
N ASP A 21 -1.71 -8.73 7.84
CA ASP A 21 -1.32 -8.47 9.22
C ASP A 21 -0.09 -9.32 9.59
N PRO A 22 1.08 -8.69 9.84
CA PRO A 22 2.29 -9.41 10.24
C PRO A 22 2.12 -10.22 11.54
N ASN A 23 1.21 -9.78 12.43
CA ASN A 23 0.91 -10.45 13.69
C ASN A 23 0.13 -11.76 13.45
N GLU A 24 -0.86 -11.76 12.54
CA GLU A 24 -1.62 -12.97 12.17
C GLU A 24 -0.74 -14.00 11.46
N GLU A 25 0.16 -13.53 10.59
CA GLU A 25 1.14 -14.37 9.90
C GLU A 25 2.27 -14.87 10.82
N LYS A 26 2.27 -14.46 12.09
CA LYS A 26 3.30 -14.79 13.09
C LYS A 26 4.71 -14.53 12.58
N ARG A 27 4.90 -13.42 11.83
CA ARG A 27 6.21 -13.04 11.30
C ARG A 27 7.18 -12.82 12.46
N ASN A 28 8.43 -13.25 12.29
CA ASN A 28 9.47 -13.03 13.29
C ASN A 28 9.88 -11.54 13.29
N PRO A 29 9.65 -10.78 14.38
CA PRO A 29 9.90 -9.34 14.42
C PRO A 29 11.37 -8.96 14.22
N VAL A 30 12.28 -9.80 14.73
CA VAL A 30 13.73 -9.59 14.57
C VAL A 30 14.16 -9.85 13.13
N LEU A 31 13.56 -10.85 12.48
CA LEU A 31 13.81 -11.13 11.08
C LEU A 31 13.31 -9.97 10.20
N GLU A 32 12.14 -9.40 10.49
CA GLU A 32 11.64 -8.21 9.76
C GLU A 32 12.55 -7.00 9.96
N LEU A 33 13.03 -6.76 11.19
CA LEU A 33 14.03 -5.71 11.45
C LEU A 33 15.30 -5.92 10.62
N VAL A 34 15.82 -7.16 10.59
CA VAL A 34 16.99 -7.52 9.78
C VAL A 34 16.74 -7.24 8.29
N LYS A 35 15.58 -7.62 7.76
CA LYS A 35 15.22 -7.33 6.37
C LYS A 35 15.17 -5.83 6.09
N MET A 36 14.58 -5.03 6.99
CA MET A 36 14.50 -3.57 6.86
C MET A 36 15.90 -2.94 6.87
N LEU A 37 16.75 -3.30 7.84
CA LEU A 37 18.13 -2.79 7.92
C LEU A 37 18.93 -3.18 6.68
N MET A 38 18.83 -4.43 6.23
CA MET A 38 19.51 -4.87 5.01
C MET A 38 19.00 -4.16 3.77
N GLN A 39 17.71 -3.81 3.71
CA GLN A 39 17.17 -3.01 2.62
C GLN A 39 17.77 -1.61 2.59
N VAL A 40 17.92 -0.95 3.75
CA VAL A 40 18.59 0.36 3.85
C VAL A 40 20.06 0.26 3.42
N LEU A 41 20.80 -0.73 3.93
CA LEU A 41 22.21 -0.93 3.55
C LEU A 41 22.37 -1.20 2.05
N SER A 42 21.45 -1.95 1.45
CA SER A 42 21.47 -2.28 0.02
C SER A 42 21.36 -1.05 -0.91
N LEU A 43 20.96 0.11 -0.40
CA LEU A 43 20.95 1.37 -1.16
C LEU A 43 22.38 1.83 -1.51
N SER A 44 23.38 1.42 -0.72
CA SER A 44 24.77 1.75 -0.96
C SER A 44 25.36 0.88 -2.08
N LYS A 45 25.66 1.52 -3.22
CA LYS A 45 26.28 0.84 -4.37
C LYS A 45 27.74 0.44 -4.14
N THR A 46 28.43 1.08 -3.20
CA THR A 46 29.86 0.85 -2.94
C THR A 46 30.13 -0.41 -2.12
N THR A 47 29.15 -0.89 -1.36
CA THR A 47 29.27 -2.03 -0.43
C THR A 47 28.38 -3.21 -0.85
N SER A 48 28.05 -3.31 -2.15
CA SER A 48 27.05 -4.25 -2.67
C SER A 48 27.42 -5.72 -2.39
N LEU A 49 28.70 -6.09 -2.51
CA LEU A 49 29.15 -7.46 -2.27
C LEU A 49 29.10 -7.81 -0.77
N GLU A 50 29.58 -6.90 0.07
CA GLU A 50 29.57 -7.01 1.52
C GLU A 50 28.14 -7.12 2.05
N ASN A 51 27.22 -6.28 1.55
CA ASN A 51 25.80 -6.32 1.92
C ASN A 51 25.14 -7.64 1.54
N ARG A 52 25.51 -8.24 0.40
CA ARG A 52 25.01 -9.56 0.00
C ARG A 52 25.53 -10.67 0.93
N LEU A 53 26.82 -10.64 1.26
CA LEU A 53 27.41 -11.60 2.20
C LEU A 53 26.77 -11.48 3.59
N LEU A 54 26.65 -10.25 4.10
CA LEU A 54 26.01 -9.96 5.38
C LEU A 54 24.56 -10.46 5.40
N ARG A 55 23.76 -10.17 4.35
CA ARG A 55 22.39 -10.68 4.25
C ARG A 55 22.34 -12.20 4.35
N ARG A 56 23.20 -12.91 3.62
CA ARG A 56 23.25 -14.38 3.62
C ARG A 56 23.56 -14.92 5.02
N GLU A 57 24.55 -14.34 5.70
CA GLU A 57 24.94 -14.74 7.05
C GLU A 57 23.86 -14.44 8.08
N LEU A 58 23.22 -13.26 8.01
CA LEU A 58 22.10 -12.89 8.86
C LEU A 58 20.93 -13.85 8.69
N LEU A 59 20.52 -14.16 7.45
CA LEU A 59 19.41 -15.10 7.19
C LEU A 59 19.75 -16.52 7.68
N ALA A 60 21.00 -16.96 7.55
CA ALA A 60 21.44 -18.26 8.03
C ALA A 60 21.30 -18.38 9.57
N MET A 61 21.50 -17.30 10.33
CA MET A 61 21.26 -17.29 11.78
C MET A 61 19.79 -17.53 12.17
N PHE A 62 18.85 -17.25 11.27
CA PHE A 62 17.42 -17.55 11.44
C PHE A 62 17.00 -18.86 10.78
N GLU A 63 17.95 -19.65 10.25
CA GLU A 63 17.66 -20.86 9.45
C GLU A 63 16.83 -20.58 8.18
N VAL A 64 16.83 -19.32 7.71
CA VAL A 64 16.09 -18.87 6.54
C VAL A 64 16.98 -18.93 5.29
N ARG A 65 16.49 -19.54 4.21
CA ARG A 65 17.23 -19.61 2.94
C ARG A 65 17.24 -18.25 2.24
N GLU A 66 18.37 -17.88 1.63
CA GLU A 66 18.57 -16.58 0.95
C GLU A 66 17.49 -16.26 -0.09
N PHE A 67 17.03 -17.26 -0.84
CA PHE A 67 16.04 -17.12 -1.92
C PHE A 67 14.63 -17.56 -1.52
N SER A 68 14.37 -17.77 -0.22
CA SER A 68 13.02 -18.09 0.25
C SER A 68 12.10 -16.87 0.19
N LYS A 69 10.79 -17.11 0.10
CA LYS A 69 9.77 -16.04 0.26
C LYS A 69 9.91 -15.36 1.62
N GLU A 70 10.14 -16.17 2.66
CA GLU A 70 10.36 -15.69 4.02
C GLU A 70 11.57 -14.77 4.14
N GLY A 71 12.68 -15.05 3.44
CA GLY A 71 13.89 -14.20 3.49
C GLY A 71 13.81 -12.95 2.60
N ARG A 72 12.78 -12.80 1.78
CA ARG A 72 12.61 -11.65 0.88
C ARG A 72 12.13 -10.43 1.68
N PHE A 73 12.67 -9.27 1.35
CA PHE A 73 12.13 -8.00 1.87
C PHE A 73 10.86 -7.66 1.08
N GLU A 74 9.79 -7.39 1.80
CA GLU A 74 8.54 -6.86 1.27
C GLU A 74 8.30 -5.51 1.96
N ASN A 75 8.05 -4.46 1.17
CA ASN A 75 7.77 -3.15 1.75
C ASN A 75 6.43 -3.22 2.50
N PRO A 76 6.39 -3.07 3.84
CA PRO A 76 5.17 -3.21 4.61
C PRO A 76 4.22 -2.02 4.41
N ALA A 77 4.73 -0.87 3.98
CA ALA A 77 3.95 0.35 3.84
C ALA A 77 3.45 0.49 2.39
N ALA A 78 2.14 0.38 2.18
CA ALA A 78 1.53 0.92 0.97
C ALA A 78 1.66 2.46 0.95
N SER A 79 1.22 3.08 -0.13
CA SER A 79 1.16 4.54 -0.30
C SER A 79 -0.20 4.87 -0.88
N LEU A 80 -0.89 5.82 -0.25
CA LEU A 80 -2.12 6.38 -0.78
C LEU A 80 -2.04 7.90 -0.60
N LYS A 81 -1.81 8.58 -1.73
CA LYS A 81 -1.59 10.02 -1.74
C LYS A 81 -2.85 10.77 -2.13
N LEU A 82 -3.09 11.87 -1.45
CA LEU A 82 -3.89 12.99 -1.90
C LEU A 82 -2.92 13.98 -2.60
N PRO A 83 -2.83 13.94 -3.93
CA PRO A 83 -1.94 14.84 -4.65
C PRO A 83 -2.45 16.29 -4.59
N GLU A 84 -1.54 17.25 -4.57
CA GLU A 84 -1.85 18.68 -4.73
C GLU A 84 -2.89 19.24 -3.72
N LEU A 85 -2.90 18.68 -2.50
CA LEU A 85 -3.75 19.14 -1.42
C LEU A 85 -3.45 20.60 -1.07
N THR A 86 -4.42 21.47 -1.35
CA THR A 86 -4.31 22.92 -1.19
C THR A 86 -4.93 23.37 0.12
N CYS A 87 -4.17 24.09 0.95
CA CYS A 87 -4.67 24.70 2.17
C CYS A 87 -5.59 25.88 1.87
N SER A 88 -6.82 25.86 2.41
CA SER A 88 -7.83 26.92 2.22
C SER A 88 -7.45 28.26 2.86
N ALA A 89 -6.56 28.28 3.84
CA ALA A 89 -6.17 29.49 4.56
C ALA A 89 -4.91 30.16 4.02
N CYS A 90 -3.86 29.38 3.68
CA CYS A 90 -2.56 29.92 3.29
C CYS A 90 -2.12 29.53 1.88
N CYS A 91 -2.96 28.81 1.12
CA CYS A 91 -2.69 28.36 -0.24
C CYS A 91 -1.43 27.48 -0.40
N LEU A 92 -0.89 26.94 0.70
CA LEU A 92 0.19 25.96 0.62
C LEU A 92 -0.34 24.70 -0.04
N ILE A 93 0.38 24.22 -1.05
CA ILE A 93 0.10 22.98 -1.76
C ILE A 93 1.09 21.93 -1.27
N ARG A 94 0.59 20.73 -0.95
CA ARG A 94 1.43 19.56 -0.67
C ARG A 94 0.77 18.29 -1.18
N ASP A 95 1.56 17.25 -1.38
CA ASP A 95 1.01 15.91 -1.38
C ASP A 95 0.87 15.43 0.06
N LEU A 96 -0.21 14.71 0.37
CA LEU A 96 -0.43 14.09 1.67
C LEU A 96 -0.55 12.57 1.50
N ASP A 97 0.39 11.80 2.04
CA ASP A 97 0.35 10.33 2.03
C ASP A 97 -0.30 9.78 3.31
N LEU A 98 -1.53 9.30 3.18
CA LEU A 98 -2.35 8.79 4.29
C LEU A 98 -1.79 7.51 4.93
N CYS A 99 -0.83 6.85 4.27
CA CYS A 99 -0.18 5.65 4.77
C CYS A 99 1.15 5.92 5.50
N ARG A 100 1.77 7.08 5.26
CA ARG A 100 3.21 7.28 5.56
C ARG A 100 3.54 8.59 6.27
N ASP A 101 2.73 9.63 6.12
CA ASP A 101 3.05 10.93 6.69
C ASP A 101 2.75 10.96 8.20
N GLU A 102 3.77 11.29 9.00
CA GLU A 102 3.70 11.24 10.47
C GLU A 102 2.65 12.19 11.06
N ASP A 103 2.32 13.27 10.36
CA ASP A 103 1.32 14.26 10.76
C ASP A 103 -0.12 13.74 10.70
N VAL A 104 -0.37 12.62 10.01
CA VAL A 104 -1.68 11.94 9.97
C VAL A 104 -1.68 10.56 10.60
N LEU A 105 -0.50 9.97 10.88
CA LEU A 105 -0.38 8.71 11.61
C LEU A 105 -0.45 8.93 13.14
N PRO A 106 -0.91 7.95 13.93
CA PRO A 106 -0.89 8.05 15.40
C PRO A 106 0.54 8.18 15.92
N ASP A 107 0.71 8.88 17.05
CA ASP A 107 2.02 9.02 17.67
C ASP A 107 2.53 7.65 18.16
N PRO A 108 3.85 7.40 18.14
CA PRO A 108 4.41 6.13 18.60
C PRO A 108 3.98 5.80 20.03
N GLY A 109 3.44 4.60 20.24
CA GLY A 109 2.94 4.15 21.56
C GLY A 109 1.56 4.68 21.95
N SER A 110 0.87 5.40 21.06
CA SER A 110 -0.52 5.79 21.26
C SER A 110 -1.50 4.71 20.76
N ASP A 111 -2.69 4.69 21.34
CA ASP A 111 -3.76 3.76 20.94
C ASP A 111 -4.15 4.00 19.47
N PRO A 112 -4.13 2.96 18.60
CA PRO A 112 -4.47 3.11 17.18
C PRO A 112 -5.87 3.67 16.94
N SER A 113 -6.81 3.52 17.90
CA SER A 113 -8.14 4.16 17.82
C SER A 113 -8.09 5.69 17.78
N LYS A 114 -7.01 6.31 18.26
CA LYS A 114 -6.82 7.77 18.20
C LYS A 114 -6.57 8.28 16.79
N ALA A 115 -6.14 7.42 15.87
CA ALA A 115 -5.92 7.79 14.47
C ALA A 115 -7.19 8.33 13.81
N VAL A 116 -8.35 7.74 14.12
CA VAL A 116 -9.67 8.17 13.62
C VAL A 116 -9.95 9.64 13.95
N THR A 117 -9.44 10.11 15.08
CA THR A 117 -9.66 11.45 15.62
C THR A 117 -8.52 12.42 15.35
N LYS A 118 -7.40 11.98 14.75
CA LYS A 118 -6.24 12.86 14.50
C LYS A 118 -6.60 13.84 13.37
N PRO A 119 -6.57 15.16 13.63
CA PRO A 119 -6.91 16.16 12.62
C PRO A 119 -5.79 16.27 11.58
N TRP A 120 -6.15 16.36 10.30
CA TRP A 120 -5.19 16.57 9.23
C TRP A 120 -4.93 18.07 9.09
N ARG A 121 -3.71 18.54 9.37
CA ARG A 121 -3.40 19.97 9.45
C ARG A 121 -2.39 20.41 8.40
N CYS A 122 -2.55 21.63 7.90
CA CYS A 122 -1.55 22.27 7.08
C CYS A 122 -0.24 22.44 7.87
N PRO A 123 0.92 21.99 7.33
CA PRO A 123 2.18 22.05 8.08
C PRO A 123 2.64 23.49 8.36
N PHE A 124 2.16 24.47 7.59
CA PHE A 124 2.53 25.88 7.76
C PHE A 124 1.61 26.64 8.72
N CYS A 125 0.31 26.72 8.42
CA CYS A 125 -0.65 27.54 9.19
C CYS A 125 -1.52 26.75 10.16
N GLN A 126 -1.37 25.42 10.25
CA GLN A 126 -2.11 24.52 11.16
C GLN A 126 -3.64 24.48 10.95
N THR A 127 -4.13 25.12 9.88
CA THR A 127 -5.53 25.01 9.43
C THR A 127 -5.83 23.56 9.11
N GLU A 128 -6.96 23.08 9.61
CA GLU A 128 -7.42 21.71 9.38
C GLU A 128 -7.95 21.56 7.95
N TYR A 129 -7.56 20.47 7.28
CA TYR A 129 -8.07 20.13 5.97
C TYR A 129 -9.49 19.59 6.07
N ASP A 130 -10.33 19.93 5.09
CA ASP A 130 -11.68 19.39 4.99
C ASP A 130 -11.64 17.90 4.62
N ARG A 131 -11.83 17.05 5.63
CA ARG A 131 -11.80 15.60 5.50
C ARG A 131 -12.89 15.06 4.59
N LEU A 132 -14.06 15.69 4.56
CA LEU A 132 -15.17 15.25 3.70
C LEU A 132 -14.83 15.49 2.22
N ALA A 133 -14.26 16.65 1.91
CA ALA A 133 -13.78 16.94 0.56
C ALA A 133 -12.66 15.96 0.13
N GLN A 134 -11.74 15.60 1.04
CA GLN A 134 -10.71 14.61 0.72
C GLN A 134 -11.29 13.20 0.54
N GLU A 135 -12.29 12.83 1.33
CA GLU A 135 -12.99 11.57 1.20
C GLU A 135 -13.72 11.46 -0.15
N GLU A 136 -14.36 12.54 -0.61
CA GLU A 136 -14.98 12.61 -1.94
C GLU A 136 -13.95 12.39 -3.06
N ILE A 137 -12.75 12.99 -2.96
CA ILE A 137 -11.66 12.76 -3.92
C ILE A 137 -11.27 11.28 -3.97
N LEU A 138 -11.14 10.63 -2.82
CA LEU A 138 -10.81 9.20 -2.75
C LEU A 138 -11.91 8.31 -3.33
N ILE A 139 -13.18 8.66 -3.11
CA ILE A 139 -14.32 8.00 -3.75
C ILE A 139 -14.21 8.17 -5.28
N GLY A 140 -13.88 9.37 -5.75
CA GLY A 140 -13.60 9.64 -7.16
C GLY A 140 -12.50 8.72 -7.72
N GLN A 141 -11.45 8.42 -6.96
CA GLN A 141 -10.41 7.47 -7.38
C GLN A 141 -10.95 6.04 -7.51
N VAL A 142 -11.82 5.59 -6.60
CA VAL A 142 -12.47 4.27 -6.68
C VAL A 142 -13.32 4.18 -7.94
N HIS A 143 -14.18 5.17 -8.18
CA HIS A 143 -15.03 5.22 -9.36
C HIS A 143 -14.20 5.30 -10.64
N GLY A 144 -13.14 6.11 -10.66
CA GLY A 144 -12.22 6.20 -11.80
C GLY A 144 -11.54 4.86 -12.11
N LEU A 145 -11.14 4.10 -11.08
CA LEU A 145 -10.57 2.76 -11.26
C LEU A 145 -11.59 1.79 -11.87
N ILE A 146 -12.84 1.82 -11.41
CA ILE A 146 -13.92 0.96 -11.93
C ILE A 146 -14.26 1.31 -13.38
N VAL A 147 -14.42 2.61 -13.67
CA VAL A 147 -14.67 3.07 -15.04
C VAL A 147 -13.51 2.63 -15.95
N GLY A 148 -12.26 2.87 -15.53
CA GLY A 148 -11.09 2.43 -16.26
C GLY A 148 -11.09 0.92 -16.51
N TRP A 149 -11.44 0.11 -15.51
CA TRP A 149 -11.56 -1.34 -15.65
C TRP A 149 -12.64 -1.76 -16.66
N GLN A 150 -13.79 -1.11 -16.65
CA GLN A 150 -14.91 -1.43 -17.56
C GLN A 150 -14.69 -0.93 -18.98
N THR A 151 -13.94 0.16 -19.17
CA THR A 151 -13.69 0.79 -20.47
C THR A 151 -12.28 0.52 -21.01
N GLN A 152 -11.53 -0.39 -20.40
CA GLN A 152 -10.18 -0.71 -20.86
C GLN A 152 -10.18 -1.34 -22.25
N ASP A 153 -9.10 -1.12 -23.00
CA ASP A 153 -8.85 -1.87 -24.22
C ASP A 153 -8.53 -3.34 -23.87
N LEU A 154 -8.77 -4.22 -24.84
CA LEU A 154 -8.28 -5.59 -24.79
C LEU A 154 -7.08 -5.75 -25.71
N LYS A 155 -6.10 -6.53 -25.27
CA LYS A 155 -4.91 -6.89 -26.05
C LYS A 155 -4.88 -8.37 -26.35
N CYS A 156 -4.23 -8.74 -27.46
CA CYS A 156 -4.03 -10.12 -27.82
C CYS A 156 -2.96 -10.76 -26.90
N SER A 157 -3.26 -11.92 -26.33
CA SER A 157 -2.33 -12.65 -25.45
C SER A 157 -1.05 -13.15 -26.14
N LYS A 158 -1.05 -13.26 -27.47
CA LYS A 158 0.11 -13.75 -28.25
C LYS A 158 0.97 -12.63 -28.83
N CYS A 159 0.36 -11.69 -29.56
CA CYS A 159 1.09 -10.64 -30.28
C CYS A 159 1.02 -9.26 -29.63
N GLY A 160 0.21 -9.08 -28.58
CA GLY A 160 0.05 -7.80 -27.89
C GLY A 160 -0.72 -6.72 -28.66
N GLY A 161 -1.19 -7.00 -29.89
CA GLY A 161 -2.01 -6.06 -30.66
C GLY A 161 -3.33 -5.74 -29.96
N LEU A 162 -3.83 -4.52 -30.12
CA LEU A 162 -5.10 -4.07 -29.51
C LEU A 162 -6.31 -4.51 -30.33
N LYS A 163 -7.42 -4.77 -29.65
CA LYS A 163 -8.71 -5.06 -30.27
C LYS A 163 -9.31 -3.76 -30.82
N VAL A 164 -9.42 -3.65 -32.15
CA VAL A 164 -9.91 -2.44 -32.83
C VAL A 164 -11.41 -2.47 -33.17
N SER A 165 -12.09 -3.60 -32.96
CA SER A 165 -13.50 -3.79 -33.32
C SER A 165 -14.15 -4.80 -32.39
N GLU A 166 -15.34 -4.49 -31.89
CA GLU A 166 -16.03 -5.30 -30.89
C GLU A 166 -16.41 -6.70 -31.37
N PHE A 167 -16.66 -6.85 -32.68
CA PHE A 167 -17.08 -8.11 -33.29
C PHE A 167 -15.92 -9.07 -33.59
N MET A 168 -14.66 -8.68 -33.31
CA MET A 168 -13.54 -9.60 -33.45
C MET A 168 -13.52 -10.58 -32.27
N GLU A 169 -13.96 -11.81 -32.50
CA GLU A 169 -13.90 -12.86 -31.48
C GLU A 169 -12.46 -13.27 -31.14
N HIS A 170 -11.54 -13.19 -32.10
CA HIS A 170 -10.14 -13.58 -31.94
C HIS A 170 -9.23 -12.58 -32.66
N CYS A 171 -7.97 -12.49 -32.24
CA CYS A 171 -6.96 -11.75 -32.99
C CYS A 171 -6.65 -12.46 -34.32
N SER A 172 -6.18 -11.71 -35.33
CA SER A 172 -5.68 -12.25 -36.60
C SER A 172 -4.61 -13.34 -36.46
N CYS A 173 -3.82 -13.32 -35.37
CA CYS A 173 -2.86 -14.38 -35.04
C CYS A 173 -3.46 -15.57 -34.26
N SER A 174 -4.79 -15.67 -34.21
CA SER A 174 -5.54 -16.68 -33.43
C SER A 174 -5.22 -16.65 -31.93
N GLY A 175 -4.93 -15.45 -31.40
CA GLY A 175 -4.78 -15.21 -29.96
C GLY A 175 -6.11 -14.78 -29.33
N LYS A 176 -6.26 -15.05 -28.03
CA LYS A 176 -7.42 -14.59 -27.24
C LYS A 176 -7.22 -13.14 -26.81
N TRP A 177 -8.30 -12.40 -26.72
CA TRP A 177 -8.31 -11.07 -26.12
C TRP A 177 -8.26 -11.19 -24.60
N VAL A 178 -7.37 -10.42 -23.97
CA VAL A 178 -7.19 -10.34 -22.52
C VAL A 178 -7.15 -8.88 -22.10
N GLU A 179 -7.40 -8.65 -20.82
CA GLU A 179 -7.37 -7.34 -20.19
C GLU A 179 -6.01 -6.67 -20.36
N THR A 180 -6.02 -5.35 -20.56
CA THR A 180 -4.80 -4.54 -20.56
C THR A 180 -4.38 -4.18 -19.14
N MET A 181 -5.35 -3.96 -18.26
CA MET A 181 -5.17 -3.74 -16.83
C MET A 181 -5.01 -5.04 -16.06
N ASP A 182 -4.18 -5.03 -15.03
CA ASP A 182 -4.01 -6.17 -14.14
C ASP A 182 -5.08 -6.17 -13.04
N ARG A 183 -5.88 -7.25 -12.98
CA ARG A 183 -6.96 -7.38 -11.98
C ARG A 183 -6.43 -7.39 -10.56
N ALA A 184 -5.33 -8.08 -10.31
CA ALA A 184 -4.75 -8.19 -8.97
C ALA A 184 -4.17 -6.85 -8.51
N GLU A 185 -3.61 -6.05 -9.42
CA GLU A 185 -3.16 -4.69 -9.11
C GLU A 185 -4.35 -3.75 -8.78
N ALA A 186 -5.44 -3.84 -9.55
CA ALA A 186 -6.66 -3.07 -9.29
C ALA A 186 -7.27 -3.45 -7.92
N GLU A 187 -7.38 -4.75 -7.64
CA GLU A 187 -7.87 -5.25 -6.35
C GLU A 187 -6.96 -4.82 -5.20
N LYS A 188 -5.63 -4.88 -5.39
CA LYS A 188 -4.66 -4.39 -4.40
C LYS A 188 -4.88 -2.91 -4.08
N LYS A 189 -5.13 -2.06 -5.07
CA LYS A 189 -5.43 -0.63 -4.87
C LYS A 189 -6.71 -0.43 -4.07
N LEU A 190 -7.78 -1.18 -4.38
CA LEU A 190 -9.03 -1.16 -3.61
C LEU A 190 -8.81 -1.58 -2.15
N ARG A 191 -8.03 -2.64 -1.90
CA ARG A 191 -7.73 -3.08 -0.53
C ARG A 191 -6.93 -2.03 0.25
N VAL A 192 -6.01 -1.30 -0.39
CA VAL A 192 -5.31 -0.17 0.26
C VAL A 192 -6.28 0.94 0.61
N LEU A 193 -7.17 1.33 -0.32
CA LEU A 193 -8.21 2.33 -0.07
C LEU A 193 -9.11 1.92 1.11
N ASN A 194 -9.53 0.65 1.17
CA ASN A 194 -10.32 0.13 2.29
C ASN A 194 -9.57 0.21 3.62
N SER A 195 -8.30 -0.20 3.64
CA SER A 195 -7.45 -0.15 4.83
C SER A 195 -7.32 1.29 5.36
N VAL A 196 -7.07 2.25 4.47
CA VAL A 196 -6.99 3.68 4.84
C VAL A 196 -8.35 4.19 5.33
N ALA A 197 -9.44 3.81 4.67
CA ALA A 197 -10.78 4.23 5.04
C ALA A 197 -11.12 3.80 6.48
N LYS A 198 -10.88 2.53 6.82
CA LYS A 198 -11.07 1.98 8.17
C LYS A 198 -10.18 2.66 9.20
N PHE A 199 -8.90 2.82 8.88
CA PHE A 199 -7.92 3.37 9.81
C PHE A 199 -8.22 4.84 10.18
N HIS A 200 -8.57 5.66 9.20
CA HIS A 200 -8.87 7.07 9.42
C HIS A 200 -10.35 7.30 9.76
N GLY A 201 -11.24 6.32 9.60
CA GLY A 201 -12.68 6.46 9.85
C GLY A 201 -13.42 7.24 8.74
N LEU A 202 -13.01 7.05 7.49
CA LEU A 202 -13.66 7.58 6.28
C LEU A 202 -14.82 6.66 5.87
N LYS A 203 -15.99 6.85 6.50
CA LYS A 203 -17.12 5.92 6.40
C LYS A 203 -17.77 5.87 5.02
N LEU A 204 -17.82 6.98 4.29
CA LEU A 204 -18.39 7.01 2.93
C LEU A 204 -17.48 6.24 1.98
N LEU A 205 -16.17 6.45 2.08
CA LEU A 205 -15.19 5.71 1.30
C LEU A 205 -15.22 4.22 1.63
N GLU A 206 -15.25 3.86 2.91
CA GLU A 206 -15.33 2.48 3.38
C GLU A 206 -16.53 1.75 2.74
N ASN A 207 -17.74 2.33 2.85
CA ASN A 207 -18.95 1.75 2.28
C ASN A 207 -18.85 1.55 0.76
N VAL A 208 -18.31 2.53 0.03
CA VAL A 208 -18.16 2.44 -1.43
C VAL A 208 -17.16 1.34 -1.81
N VAL A 209 -16.01 1.27 -1.13
CA VAL A 209 -14.97 0.29 -1.44
C VAL A 209 -15.41 -1.12 -1.07
N GLU A 210 -16.07 -1.31 0.07
CA GLU A 210 -16.61 -2.61 0.48
C GLU A 210 -17.67 -3.11 -0.51
N GLY A 211 -18.60 -2.25 -0.91
CA GLY A 211 -19.63 -2.62 -1.90
C GLY A 211 -19.06 -3.03 -3.26
N VAL A 212 -17.88 -2.52 -3.62
CA VAL A 212 -17.15 -2.93 -4.83
C VAL A 212 -16.41 -4.24 -4.61
N LEU A 213 -15.71 -4.40 -3.48
CA LEU A 213 -14.96 -5.61 -3.16
C LEU A 213 -15.86 -6.85 -2.98
N GLU A 214 -17.10 -6.69 -2.53
CA GLU A 214 -18.09 -7.79 -2.44
C GLU A 214 -18.50 -8.35 -3.80
N GLN A 215 -18.28 -7.61 -4.89
CA GLN A 215 -18.68 -7.99 -6.26
C GLN A 215 -17.54 -8.58 -7.09
N ILE A 216 -16.31 -8.59 -6.57
CA ILE A 216 -15.09 -9.04 -7.27
C ILE A 216 -14.71 -10.44 -6.81
#